data_AF-A0A1F5UQB5-F1
#
_entry.id   AF-A0A1F5UQB5-F1
#
_cell.length_a   1.000
_cell.length_b   1.000
_cell.length_c   1.000
_cell.angle_alpha   90.00
_cell.angle_beta   90.00
_cell.angle_gamma   90.00
#
_symmetry.space_group_name_H-M   'P 1'
#
loop_
_entity.id
_entity.type
_entity.pdbx_description
1 polymer ?
#
loop_
_entity_poly.entity_id
_entity_poly.type
_entity_poly.pdbx_seq_one_letter_code
_entity_poly.pdbx_strand_id
1 'polypeptide(L)'
;MPLLALAAYLFLPPSLAWPTTAVLVSISAFLGVKIWQVMRQAAVTGPEAMKGKLASVRSWSGHEGQINYHGELWSARGPEAFRSGDWVVITGLEGLKAIVQRATANNRE
;
A
#
# COMPACT_ATOMS: atom_id res chain seq x y z
N MET A 1 29.44 40.71 -20.79
CA MET A 1 28.62 41.86 -20.32
C MET A 1 27.48 41.32 -19.45
N PRO A 2 27.74 40.90 -18.20
CA PRO A 2 26.76 40.25 -17.31
C PRO A 2 25.82 41.25 -16.62
N LEU A 3 25.94 42.54 -16.94
CA LEU A 3 25.19 43.62 -16.28
C LEU A 3 23.78 43.85 -16.87
N LEU A 4 23.49 43.33 -18.07
CA LEU A 4 22.16 43.45 -18.69
C LEU A 4 21.13 42.45 -18.11
N ALA A 5 21.58 41.28 -17.62
CA ALA A 5 20.69 40.29 -17.03
C ALA A 5 20.17 40.72 -15.64
N LEU A 6 20.94 41.52 -14.90
CA LEU A 6 20.56 42.04 -13.59
C LEU A 6 19.46 43.10 -13.68
N ALA A 7 19.46 43.91 -14.74
CA ALA A 7 18.44 44.93 -14.99
C ALA A 7 17.07 44.32 -15.35
N ALA A 8 17.05 43.18 -16.06
CA ALA A 8 15.82 42.46 -16.36
C ALA A 8 15.17 41.85 -15.10
N TYR A 9 15.97 41.47 -14.11
CA TYR A 9 15.48 40.96 -12.82
C TYR A 9 14.94 42.09 -11.92
N LEU A 10 15.42 43.32 -12.09
CA LEU A 10 14.95 44.51 -11.36
C LEU A 10 13.64 45.08 -11.92
N PHE A 11 13.31 44.78 -13.18
CA PHE A 11 12.13 45.29 -13.87
C PHE A 11 10.91 44.36 -13.83
N LEU A 12 11.05 43.14 -13.29
CA LEU A 12 9.90 42.32 -12.94
C LEU A 12 9.41 42.81 -11.56
N PRO A 13 8.21 43.41 -11.45
CA PRO A 13 7.77 43.99 -10.19
C PRO A 13 7.74 42.87 -9.13
N PRO A 14 8.43 43.02 -7.98
CA PRO A 14 8.28 42.04 -6.90
C PRO A 14 6.80 41.88 -6.54
N SER A 15 6.01 42.96 -6.63
CA SER A 15 4.57 42.98 -6.42
C SER A 15 3.77 42.01 -7.31
N LEU A 16 4.28 41.60 -8.47
CA LEU A 16 3.64 40.64 -9.37
C LEU A 16 4.28 39.23 -9.29
N ALA A 17 5.57 39.17 -8.97
CA ALA A 17 6.29 37.91 -8.77
C ALA A 17 5.91 37.20 -7.46
N TRP A 18 5.69 37.96 -6.38
CA TRP A 18 5.27 37.42 -5.08
C TRP A 18 3.92 36.68 -5.13
N PRO A 19 2.83 37.22 -5.70
CA PRO A 19 1.55 36.51 -5.72
C PRO A 19 1.56 35.29 -6.63
N THR A 20 2.21 35.37 -7.80
CA THR A 20 2.29 34.23 -8.73
C THR A 20 3.11 33.07 -8.15
N THR A 21 4.26 33.38 -7.54
CA THR A 21 5.07 32.37 -6.82
C THR A 21 4.35 31.82 -5.59
N ALA A 22 3.64 32.66 -4.82
CA ALA A 22 2.84 32.22 -3.67
C ALA A 22 1.74 31.24 -4.09
N VAL A 23 1.05 31.50 -5.21
CA VAL A 23 0.03 30.59 -5.75
C VAL A 23 0.66 29.25 -6.14
N LEU A 24 1.80 29.28 -6.86
CA LEU A 24 2.48 28.06 -7.29
C LEU A 24 2.97 27.22 -6.10
N VAL A 25 3.58 27.86 -5.10
CA VAL A 25 4.03 27.21 -3.86
C VAL A 25 2.85 26.63 -3.08
N SER A 26 1.73 27.36 -3.00
CA SER A 26 0.52 26.88 -2.32
C SER A 26 -0.05 25.64 -2.98
N ILE A 27 -0.14 25.65 -4.33
CA ILE A 27 -0.59 24.48 -5.10
C ILE A 27 0.38 23.31 -4.90
N SER A 28 1.69 23.54 -5.03
CA SER A 28 2.72 22.50 -4.86
C SER A 28 2.69 21.89 -3.46
N ALA A 29 2.58 22.72 -2.41
CA ALA A 29 2.45 22.26 -1.03
C ALA A 29 1.15 21.46 -0.81
N PHE A 30 0.03 21.93 -1.37
CA PHE A 30 -1.24 21.22 -1.28
C PHE A 30 -1.17 19.82 -1.92
N LEU A 31 -0.62 19.72 -3.14
CA LEU A 31 -0.41 18.42 -3.78
C LEU A 31 0.56 17.55 -2.98
N GLY A 32 1.66 18.11 -2.48
CA GLY A 32 2.63 17.39 -1.66
C GLY A 32 1.99 16.80 -0.39
N VAL A 33 1.16 17.57 0.31
CA VAL A 33 0.42 17.10 1.48
C VAL A 33 -0.58 16.01 1.09
N LYS A 34 -1.31 16.16 -0.02
CA LYS A 34 -2.25 15.13 -0.50
C LYS A 34 -1.55 13.83 -0.88
N ILE A 35 -0.45 13.91 -1.62
CA ILE A 35 0.37 12.75 -1.98
C ILE A 35 0.90 12.08 -0.71
N TRP A 36 1.43 12.86 0.24
CA TRP A 36 1.91 12.32 1.51
C TRP A 36 0.81 11.67 2.34
N GLN A 37 -0.40 12.25 2.35
CA GLN A 37 -1.58 11.65 2.98
C GLN A 37 -1.97 10.33 2.31
N VAL A 38 -2.00 10.26 0.97
CA VAL A 38 -2.28 9.02 0.23
C VAL A 38 -1.21 7.97 0.51
N MET A 39 0.07 8.34 0.51
CA MET A 39 1.17 7.44 0.85
C MET A 39 1.11 6.95 2.31
N ARG A 40 0.58 7.77 3.23
CA ARG A 40 0.41 7.42 4.65
C ARG A 40 -0.90 6.68 4.96
N GLN A 41 -1.90 6.71 4.09
CA GLN A 41 -3.22 6.07 4.30
C GLN A 41 -3.20 4.54 4.16
N ALA A 42 -2.07 3.94 4.53
CA ALA A 42 -1.74 2.53 4.42
C ALA A 42 -1.46 2.09 2.98
N ALA A 43 -0.36 1.36 2.82
CA ALA A 43 -0.12 0.53 1.66
C ALA A 43 -1.15 -0.61 1.65
N VAL A 44 -2.41 -0.28 1.36
CA VAL A 44 -3.49 -1.26 1.12
C VAL A 44 -3.18 -2.12 -0.11
N THR A 45 -2.16 -1.75 -0.88
CA THR A 45 -1.52 -2.57 -1.90
C THR A 45 -0.27 -3.23 -1.31
N GLY A 46 -0.44 -4.37 -0.65
CA GLY A 46 0.68 -5.15 -0.12
C GLY A 46 0.28 -6.26 0.87
N PRO A 47 1.27 -6.97 1.44
CA PRO A 47 1.10 -8.05 2.41
C PRO A 47 0.09 -7.74 3.53
N GLU A 48 0.10 -6.52 4.05
CA GLU A 48 -0.75 -6.11 5.17
C GLU A 48 -2.25 -6.17 4.84
N ALA A 49 -2.64 -6.03 3.56
CA ALA A 49 -4.04 -6.10 3.12
C ALA A 49 -4.64 -7.51 3.16
N MET A 50 -3.79 -8.55 3.17
CA MET A 50 -4.23 -9.95 3.25
C MET A 50 -4.56 -10.37 4.68
N LYS A 51 -4.03 -9.66 5.68
CA LYS A 51 -4.21 -10.00 7.10
C LYS A 51 -5.69 -9.90 7.50
N GLY A 52 -6.19 -10.92 8.18
CA GLY A 52 -7.59 -11.08 8.59
C GLY A 52 -8.53 -11.59 7.50
N LYS A 53 -8.05 -11.80 6.27
CA LYS A 53 -8.89 -12.22 5.15
C LYS A 53 -8.97 -13.74 4.99
N LEU A 54 -10.05 -14.20 4.38
CA LEU A 54 -10.28 -15.61 4.06
C LEU A 54 -9.61 -16.01 2.75
N ALA A 55 -9.05 -17.21 2.72
CA ALA A 55 -8.47 -17.83 1.54
C ALA A 55 -8.82 -19.32 1.52
N SER A 56 -8.90 -19.90 0.32
CA SER A 56 -9.21 -21.32 0.14
C SER A 56 -7.93 -22.13 -0.05
N VAL A 57 -7.76 -23.23 0.67
CA VAL A 57 -6.62 -24.13 0.52
C VAL A 57 -6.71 -24.86 -0.83
N ARG A 58 -5.63 -24.83 -1.62
CA ARG A 58 -5.54 -25.55 -2.91
C ARG A 58 -4.78 -26.86 -2.74
N SER A 59 -3.65 -26.81 -2.05
CA SER A 59 -2.81 -27.96 -1.73
C SER A 59 -2.20 -27.77 -0.35
N TRP A 60 -2.02 -28.86 0.40
CA TRP A 60 -1.44 -28.80 1.73
C TRP A 60 -0.64 -30.07 2.02
N SER A 61 0.51 -29.92 2.66
CA SER A 61 1.41 -31.02 3.03
C SER A 61 2.19 -30.66 4.29
N GLY A 62 1.96 -31.42 5.37
CA GLY A 62 2.52 -31.11 6.69
C GLY A 62 2.14 -29.69 7.09
N HIS A 63 3.12 -28.86 7.47
CA HIS A 63 2.88 -27.49 7.93
C HIS A 63 2.79 -26.43 6.83
N GLU A 64 2.93 -26.81 5.55
CA GLU A 64 2.99 -25.85 4.44
C GLU A 64 2.07 -26.25 3.30
N GLY A 65 1.75 -25.29 2.44
CA GLY A 65 0.90 -25.54 1.29
C GLY A 65 0.68 -24.30 0.45
N GLN A 66 -0.35 -24.35 -0.37
CA GLN A 66 -0.78 -23.24 -1.20
C GLN A 66 -2.25 -22.90 -0.96
N ILE A 67 -2.52 -21.61 -0.88
CA ILE A 67 -3.85 -21.04 -0.75
C ILE A 67 -4.17 -20.19 -1.97
N ASN A 68 -5.46 -20.10 -2.31
CA ASN A 68 -5.95 -19.14 -3.28
C ASN A 68 -6.60 -17.97 -2.53
N TYR A 69 -6.11 -16.77 -2.80
CA TYR A 69 -6.64 -15.52 -2.28
C TYR A 69 -6.92 -14.58 -3.45
N HIS A 70 -8.18 -14.16 -3.63
CA HIS A 70 -8.60 -13.30 -4.75
C HIS A 70 -8.16 -13.80 -6.15
N GLY A 71 -8.08 -15.12 -6.34
CA GLY A 71 -7.65 -15.71 -7.61
C GLY A 71 -6.14 -15.94 -7.72
N GLU A 72 -5.34 -15.37 -6.83
CA GLU A 72 -3.89 -15.55 -6.79
C GLU A 72 -3.49 -16.75 -5.95
N LEU A 73 -2.47 -17.50 -6.40
CA LEU A 73 -1.92 -18.64 -5.67
C LEU A 73 -0.77 -18.19 -4.78
N TRP A 74 -0.92 -18.38 -3.48
CA TRP A 74 0.03 -17.95 -2.46
C TRP A 74 0.58 -19.14 -1.69
N SER A 75 1.89 -19.14 -1.45
CA SER A 75 2.52 -20.08 -0.53
C SER A 75 2.09 -19.76 0.90
N ALA A 76 1.80 -20.79 1.69
CA ALA A 76 1.27 -20.63 3.04
C ALA A 76 1.85 -21.63 4.03
N ARG A 77 1.86 -21.26 5.30
CA ARG A 77 2.28 -22.07 6.44
C ARG A 77 1.23 -22.03 7.55
N GLY A 78 1.01 -23.16 8.22
CA GLY A 78 0.00 -23.30 9.26
C GLY A 78 -0.05 -24.70 9.89
N PRO A 79 -1.13 -25.03 10.61
CA PRO A 79 -1.36 -26.37 11.16
C PRO A 79 -1.42 -27.47 10.09
N GLU A 80 -1.11 -28.72 10.46
CA GLU A 80 -1.05 -29.83 9.49
C GLU A 80 -2.40 -30.32 8.99
N ALA A 81 -3.47 -29.92 9.66
CA ALA A 81 -4.80 -30.50 9.49
C ALA A 81 -5.66 -29.84 8.40
N PHE A 82 -5.06 -29.15 7.42
CA PHE A 82 -5.81 -28.55 6.32
C PHE A 82 -5.95 -29.50 5.13
N ARG A 83 -7.09 -29.41 4.46
CA ARG A 83 -7.40 -30.15 3.23
C ARG A 83 -7.67 -29.18 2.09
N SER A 84 -7.47 -29.64 0.86
CA SER A 84 -7.89 -28.88 -0.32
C SER A 84 -9.38 -28.56 -0.23
N GLY A 85 -9.75 -27.30 -0.47
CA GLY A 85 -11.11 -26.78 -0.32
C GLY A 85 -11.42 -26.17 1.06
N ASP A 86 -10.57 -26.34 2.07
CA ASP A 86 -10.78 -25.72 3.38
C ASP A 86 -10.63 -24.19 3.28
N TRP A 87 -11.41 -23.48 4.09
CA TRP A 87 -11.27 -22.04 4.27
C TRP A 87 -10.40 -21.74 5.49
N VAL A 88 -9.40 -20.89 5.28
CA VAL A 88 -8.44 -20.48 6.31
C VAL A 88 -8.37 -18.96 6.37
N VAL A 89 -8.01 -18.44 7.55
CA VAL A 89 -7.80 -17.00 7.76
C VAL A 89 -6.31 -16.71 7.72
N ILE A 90 -5.93 -15.74 6.92
CA ILE A 90 -4.55 -15.24 6.86
C ILE A 90 -4.32 -14.38 8.09
N THR A 91 -3.45 -14.80 8.99
CA THR A 91 -3.15 -14.10 10.25
C THR A 91 -1.90 -13.24 10.17
N GLY A 92 -1.10 -13.41 9.13
CA GLY A 92 0.09 -12.61 8.87
C GLY A 92 0.81 -13.07 7.60
N LEU A 93 1.93 -12.42 7.31
CA LEU A 93 2.84 -12.81 6.23
C LEU A 93 4.27 -12.80 6.78
N GLU A 94 5.03 -13.81 6.38
CA GLU A 94 6.47 -13.94 6.64
C GLU A 94 7.19 -13.94 5.29
N GLY A 95 7.71 -12.78 4.90
CA GLY A 95 8.21 -12.54 3.54
C GLY A 95 7.10 -12.71 2.51
N LEU A 96 7.22 -13.74 1.65
CA LEU A 96 6.24 -14.11 0.61
C LEU A 96 5.37 -15.33 1.00
N LYS A 97 5.42 -15.78 2.26
CA LYS A 97 4.59 -16.90 2.76
C LYS A 97 3.49 -16.39 3.68
N ALA A 98 2.23 -16.74 3.39
CA ALA A 98 1.07 -16.40 4.21
C ALA A 98 0.99 -17.32 5.43
N ILE A 99 0.86 -16.74 6.62
CA ILE A 99 0.61 -17.49 7.86
C ILE A 99 -0.89 -17.66 8.00
N VAL A 100 -1.37 -18.89 8.06
CA VAL A 100 -2.80 -19.21 8.09
C VAL A 100 -3.21 -19.98 9.33
N GLN A 101 -4.42 -19.71 9.80
CA GLN A 101 -5.08 -20.44 10.88
C GLN A 101 -6.48 -20.88 10.46
N ARG A 102 -7.03 -21.87 11.17
CA ARG A 102 -8.38 -22.37 10.92
C ARG A 102 -9.37 -21.23 11.16
N ALA A 103 -10.27 -21.00 10.20
CA ALA A 103 -11.35 -20.04 10.37
C ALA A 103 -12.21 -20.48 11.55
N THR A 104 -12.15 -19.76 12.67
CA THR A 104 -13.08 -19.96 13.78
C THR A 104 -14.47 -19.46 13.35
N ALA A 105 -15.53 -20.05 13.89
CA ALA A 105 -16.92 -19.79 13.48
C ALA A 105 -17.35 -18.30 13.61
N ASN A 106 -16.54 -17.47 14.26
CA ASN A 106 -16.79 -16.05 14.52
C ASN A 106 -16.47 -15.11 13.34
N ASN A 107 -15.94 -15.62 12.21
CA ASN A 107 -15.46 -14.79 11.10
C ASN A 107 -16.33 -14.90 9.83
N ARG A 108 -17.64 -15.17 10.02
CA ARG A 108 -18.66 -15.32 8.96
C ARG A 108 -19.67 -14.16 8.93
N GLU A 109 -19.46 -13.12 9.73
CA GLU A 109 -20.34 -11.94 9.80
C GLU A 109 -19.91 -10.84 8.82
#